data_AF-A0A9Q9HCQ9-F1
#
_entry.id   AF-A0A9Q9HCQ9-F1
#
_cell.length_a   1.000
_cell.length_b   1.000
_cell.length_c   1.000
_cell.angle_alpha   90.00
_cell.angle_beta   90.00
_cell.angle_gamma   90.00
#
_symmetry.space_group_name_H-M   'P 1'
#
loop_
_entity.id
_entity.type
_entity.pdbx_description
1 polymer ?
#
loop_
_entity_poly.entity_id
_entity_poly.type
_entity_poly.pdbx_seq_one_letter_code
_entity_poly.pdbx_strand_id
1 'polypeptide(L)'
;MALGESTRKPRKDRSQKLERLCEHINEIIALEGQEFDGHIWAILPQKEWAAMLGVDERTIRRLIKMPPIQTTTTQVEGVKATLLRVGKPGKPTPRTTAQAMAGIFRKRTEQSVNPNQFGCLVGLAEAWPDRHELEIFKYVTSPEGWEWFMTGLGLEIAVEQSEGKHTRKMFFKHPHIPTLRRYAKVAFEAWRMHLMEKGKWPAMPLKQ
;
A
#
# COMPACT_ATOMS: atom_id res chain seq x y z
N MET A 1 1.22 16.18 6.50
CA MET A 1 1.52 15.93 7.92
C MET A 1 2.98 15.48 8.01
N ALA A 2 3.89 16.43 8.27
CA ALA A 2 5.27 16.11 8.56
C ALA A 2 5.32 15.51 9.97
N LEU A 3 5.73 14.25 10.07
CA LEU A 3 6.05 13.65 11.36
C LEU A 3 7.22 14.45 11.93
N GLY A 4 6.99 15.15 13.04
CA GLY A 4 8.04 15.89 13.73
C GLY A 4 9.19 14.96 14.05
N GLU A 5 10.33 15.16 13.40
CA GLU A 5 11.56 14.45 13.71
C GLU A 5 11.88 14.75 15.18
N SER A 6 11.76 13.72 16.03
CA SER A 6 12.12 13.83 17.43
C SER A 6 13.63 14.07 17.48
N THR A 7 14.02 15.32 17.69
CA THR A 7 15.42 15.82 17.67
C THR A 7 16.27 15.34 18.86
N ARG A 8 15.81 14.36 19.64
CA ARG A 8 16.61 13.81 20.74
C ARG A 8 17.69 12.91 20.18
N LYS A 9 18.93 13.40 20.21
CA LYS A 9 20.13 12.66 19.83
C LYS A 9 20.14 11.30 20.55
N PRO A 10 20.21 10.17 19.82
CA PRO A 10 20.26 8.86 20.45
C PRO A 10 21.49 8.75 21.35
N ARG A 11 21.39 7.93 22.41
CA ARG A 11 22.56 7.59 23.25
C ARG A 11 23.70 7.09 22.36
N LYS A 12 24.95 7.41 22.70
CA LYS A 12 26.14 7.07 21.89
C LYS A 12 26.18 5.59 21.49
N ASP A 13 25.95 4.69 22.44
CA ASP A 13 25.87 3.24 22.22
C ASP A 13 24.78 2.85 21.20
N ARG A 14 23.61 3.49 21.26
CA ARG A 14 22.52 3.22 20.30
C ARG A 14 22.87 3.68 18.89
N SER A 15 23.60 4.78 18.75
CA SER A 15 24.04 5.29 17.44
C SER A 15 25.07 4.35 16.80
N GLN A 16 26.02 3.85 17.60
CA GLN A 16 27.00 2.87 17.14
C GLN A 16 26.34 1.54 16.70
N LYS A 17 25.35 1.06 17.47
CA LYS A 17 24.57 -0.12 17.08
C LYS A 17 23.77 0.09 15.79
N LEU A 18 23.24 1.29 15.58
CA LEU A 18 22.53 1.63 14.36
C LEU A 18 23.46 1.67 13.15
N GLU A 19 24.63 2.26 13.29
CA GLU A 19 25.66 2.34 12.25
C GLU A 19 26.12 0.94 11.82
N ARG A 20 26.48 0.08 12.78
CA ARG A 20 26.82 -1.33 12.52
C ARG A 20 25.70 -2.10 11.83
N LEU A 21 24.45 -1.88 12.23
CA LEU A 21 23.31 -2.51 11.55
C LEU A 21 23.21 -2.04 10.09
N CYS A 22 23.43 -0.76 9.82
CA CYS A 22 23.42 -0.23 8.46
C CYS A 22 24.54 -0.81 7.60
N GLU A 23 25.74 -0.99 8.16
CA GLU A 23 26.88 -1.64 7.49
C GLU A 23 26.50 -3.08 7.08
N HIS A 24 26.04 -3.90 8.03
CA HIS A 24 25.62 -5.27 7.73
C HIS A 24 24.49 -5.37 6.71
N ILE A 25 23.51 -4.46 6.77
CA ILE A 25 22.44 -4.42 5.76
C ILE A 25 23.02 -4.21 4.35
N ASN A 26 23.95 -3.28 4.19
CA ASN A 26 24.56 -2.99 2.89
C ASN A 26 25.47 -4.13 2.41
N GLU A 27 26.21 -4.78 3.32
CA GLU A 27 27.01 -5.97 3.02
C GLU A 27 26.13 -7.11 2.49
N ILE A 28 25.01 -7.40 3.17
CA ILE A 28 24.08 -8.45 2.75
C ILE A 28 23.41 -8.10 1.42
N ILE A 29 23.00 -6.83 1.23
CA ILE A 29 22.47 -6.37 -0.07
C ILE A 29 23.48 -6.59 -1.20
N ALA A 30 24.77 -6.33 -0.95
CA ALA A 30 25.81 -6.50 -1.95
C ALA A 30 26.09 -7.97 -2.30
N LEU A 31 25.94 -8.88 -1.33
CA LEU A 31 26.22 -10.31 -1.50
C LEU A 31 25.02 -11.09 -2.06
N GLU A 32 23.83 -10.86 -1.51
CA GLU A 32 22.64 -11.69 -1.73
C GLU A 32 21.35 -10.86 -1.80
N GLY A 33 21.45 -9.57 -2.13
CA GLY A 33 20.31 -8.67 -2.22
C GLY A 33 19.24 -9.20 -3.17
N GLN A 34 17.99 -9.18 -2.71
CA GLN A 34 16.84 -9.63 -3.49
C GLN A 34 15.93 -8.48 -3.87
N GLU A 35 15.40 -8.50 -5.09
CA GLU A 35 14.45 -7.50 -5.56
C GLU A 35 13.06 -7.74 -4.95
N PHE A 36 12.50 -6.69 -4.35
CA PHE A 36 11.14 -6.68 -3.83
C PHE A 36 10.54 -5.28 -3.96
N ASP A 37 9.37 -5.17 -4.59
CA ASP A 37 8.67 -3.91 -4.91
C ASP A 37 9.60 -2.86 -5.57
N GLY A 38 10.46 -3.26 -6.52
CA GLY A 38 11.35 -2.36 -7.27
C GLY A 38 12.55 -1.83 -6.47
N HIS A 39 12.88 -2.48 -5.36
CA HIS A 39 14.00 -2.15 -4.49
C HIS A 39 14.79 -3.43 -4.15
N ILE A 40 16.10 -3.29 -3.94
CA ILE A 40 16.94 -4.40 -3.47
C ILE A 40 16.96 -4.37 -1.93
N TRP A 41 16.74 -5.52 -1.31
CA TRP A 41 16.65 -5.68 0.14
C TRP A 41 17.56 -6.78 0.66
N ALA A 42 18.07 -6.60 1.88
CA ALA A 42 18.58 -7.69 2.69
C ALA A 42 17.40 -8.40 3.37
N ILE A 43 17.31 -9.72 3.24
CA ILE A 43 16.16 -10.50 3.71
C ILE A 43 16.61 -11.52 4.75
N LEU A 44 16.37 -11.23 6.03
CA LEU A 44 16.65 -12.19 7.12
C LEU A 44 15.58 -12.12 8.22
N PRO A 45 15.36 -13.21 8.98
CA PRO A 45 14.61 -13.18 10.23
C PRO A 45 15.22 -12.21 11.25
N GLN A 46 14.40 -11.57 12.10
CA GLN A 46 14.89 -10.61 13.11
C GLN A 46 15.86 -11.23 14.12
N LYS A 47 15.71 -12.54 14.38
CA LYS A 47 16.60 -13.30 15.26
C LYS A 47 18.03 -13.36 14.72
N GLU A 48 18.20 -13.47 13.41
CA GLU A 48 19.52 -13.52 12.76
C GLU A 48 20.18 -12.14 12.77
N TRP A 49 19.41 -11.07 12.50
CA TRP A 49 19.88 -9.70 12.72
C TRP A 49 20.37 -9.48 14.16
N ALA A 50 19.65 -9.99 15.15
CA ALA A 50 20.02 -9.89 16.56
C ALA A 50 21.32 -10.66 16.86
N ALA A 51 21.44 -11.87 16.34
CA ALA A 51 22.64 -12.70 16.51
C ALA A 51 23.88 -12.03 15.89
N MET A 52 23.78 -11.50 14.66
CA MET A 52 24.89 -10.81 14.00
C MET A 52 25.40 -9.60 14.77
N LEU A 53 24.50 -8.82 15.37
CA LEU A 53 24.87 -7.66 16.18
C LEU A 53 25.21 -7.99 17.65
N GLY A 54 25.03 -9.24 18.09
CA GLY A 54 25.17 -9.62 19.50
C GLY A 54 24.21 -8.89 20.43
N VAL A 55 22.97 -8.64 19.98
CA VAL A 55 21.93 -7.92 20.74
C VAL A 55 20.63 -8.71 20.82
N ASP A 56 19.78 -8.35 21.78
CA ASP A 56 18.43 -8.90 21.86
C ASP A 56 17.53 -8.46 20.69
N GLU A 57 16.59 -9.32 20.26
CA GLU A 57 15.65 -9.04 19.16
C GLU A 57 14.83 -7.76 19.41
N ARG A 58 14.50 -7.45 20.67
CA ARG A 58 13.83 -6.19 21.05
C ARG A 58 14.67 -4.97 20.70
N THR A 59 16.00 -5.09 20.73
CA THR A 59 16.92 -4.03 20.31
C THR A 59 16.85 -3.83 18.80
N ILE A 60 16.87 -4.90 18.02
CA ILE A 60 16.67 -4.84 16.56
C ILE A 60 15.35 -4.15 16.22
N ARG A 61 14.23 -4.58 16.83
CA ARG A 61 12.90 -3.96 16.64
C ARG A 61 12.88 -2.45 16.92
N ARG A 62 13.76 -1.95 17.80
CA ARG A 62 13.89 -0.52 18.11
C ARG A 62 14.83 0.20 17.15
N LEU A 63 15.87 -0.46 16.64
CA LEU A 63 16.82 0.11 15.68
C LEU A 63 16.19 0.23 14.29
N ILE A 64 15.51 -0.79 13.80
CA ILE A 64 14.90 -0.81 12.46
C ILE A 64 13.77 0.22 12.27
N LYS A 65 13.26 0.80 13.37
CA LYS A 65 12.30 1.91 13.36
C LYS A 65 12.96 3.28 13.20
N MET A 66 14.29 3.35 13.25
CA MET A 66 15.04 4.60 13.16
C MET A 66 15.47 4.85 11.72
N PRO A 67 15.45 6.11 11.25
CA PRO A 67 16.10 6.46 9.99
C PRO A 67 17.61 6.19 10.10
N PRO A 68 18.28 5.82 8.99
CA PRO A 68 17.78 5.73 7.62
C PRO A 68 17.22 4.35 7.23
N ILE A 69 16.93 3.47 8.18
CA ILE A 69 16.49 2.10 7.88
C ILE A 69 15.04 2.11 7.40
N GLN A 70 14.81 1.47 6.26
CA GLN A 70 13.49 1.10 5.79
C GLN A 70 13.23 -0.37 6.11
N THR A 71 11.98 -0.66 6.46
CA THR A 71 11.54 -1.99 6.86
C THR A 71 10.32 -2.40 6.06
N THR A 72 10.30 -3.65 5.62
CA THR A 72 9.06 -4.34 5.26
C THR A 72 9.12 -5.78 5.75
N THR A 73 8.01 -6.49 5.69
CA THR A 73 7.93 -7.89 6.13
C THR A 73 7.29 -8.73 5.05
N THR A 74 7.87 -9.89 4.80
CA THR A 74 7.32 -10.90 3.89
C THR A 74 7.36 -12.28 4.53
N GLN A 75 6.84 -13.28 3.83
CA GLN A 75 7.08 -14.68 4.15
C GLN A 75 8.07 -15.25 3.13
N VAL A 76 9.13 -15.87 3.64
CA VAL A 76 10.10 -16.65 2.85
C VAL A 76 10.04 -18.06 3.41
N GLU A 77 9.70 -19.03 2.57
CA GLU A 77 9.61 -20.45 2.98
C GLU A 77 8.71 -20.69 4.20
N GLY A 78 7.60 -19.95 4.31
CA GLY A 78 6.67 -20.04 5.44
C GLY A 78 7.13 -19.35 6.73
N VAL A 79 8.36 -18.83 6.75
CA VAL A 79 8.90 -18.06 7.87
C VAL A 79 8.74 -16.56 7.62
N LYS A 80 8.33 -15.82 8.65
CA LYS A 80 8.23 -14.35 8.56
C LYS A 80 9.62 -13.72 8.53
N ALA A 81 10.03 -13.22 7.37
CA ALA A 81 11.29 -12.51 7.19
C ALA A 81 11.09 -10.99 7.28
N THR A 82 12.13 -10.28 7.72
CA THR A 82 12.17 -8.82 7.71
C THR A 82 13.12 -8.38 6.61
N LEU A 83 12.61 -7.56 5.69
CA LEU A 83 13.41 -6.95 4.64
C LEU A 83 13.91 -5.62 5.15
N LEU A 84 15.22 -5.45 5.14
CA LEU A 84 15.90 -4.23 5.55
C LEU A 84 16.65 -3.62 4.38
N ARG A 85 16.62 -2.30 4.29
CA ARG A 85 17.50 -1.52 3.42
C ARG A 85 17.83 -0.17 4.04
N VAL A 86 18.94 0.42 3.62
CA VAL A 86 19.39 1.74 4.08
C VAL A 86 19.06 2.79 3.02
N GLY A 87 18.40 3.89 3.40
CA GLY A 87 18.24 5.03 2.52
C GLY A 87 16.99 5.88 2.77
N LYS A 88 16.74 6.84 1.88
CA LYS A 88 15.53 7.69 1.91
C LYS A 88 14.31 6.87 1.49
N PRO A 89 13.14 7.04 2.15
CA PRO A 89 11.90 6.38 1.76
C PRO A 89 11.66 6.51 0.25
N GLY A 90 11.40 5.37 -0.40
CA GLY A 90 11.06 5.35 -1.83
C GLY A 90 9.72 6.04 -2.11
N LYS A 91 9.38 6.18 -3.40
CA LYS A 91 8.01 6.50 -3.78
C LYS A 91 7.08 5.40 -3.24
N PRO A 92 5.85 5.73 -2.77
CA PRO A 92 4.90 4.71 -2.34
C PRO A 92 4.69 3.68 -3.45
N THR A 93 4.87 2.40 -3.12
CA THR A 93 4.61 1.31 -4.05
C THR A 93 3.10 1.04 -4.09
N PRO A 94 2.56 0.41 -5.15
CA PRO A 94 1.15 0.03 -5.18
C PRO A 94 0.72 -0.78 -3.95
N ARG A 95 1.63 -1.63 -3.44
CA ARG A 95 1.44 -2.39 -2.20
C ARG A 95 1.32 -1.50 -0.96
N THR A 96 2.18 -0.49 -0.80
CA THR A 96 2.06 0.48 0.31
C THR A 96 0.75 1.25 0.23
N THR A 97 0.36 1.67 -0.97
CA THR A 97 -0.92 2.35 -1.21
C THR A 97 -2.11 1.44 -0.87
N ALA A 98 -2.07 0.16 -1.28
CA ALA A 98 -3.08 -0.85 -0.94
C ALA A 98 -3.20 -1.09 0.58
N GLN A 99 -2.10 -1.05 1.34
CA GLN A 99 -2.15 -1.12 2.81
C GLN A 99 -2.93 0.05 3.41
N ALA A 100 -2.72 1.27 2.89
CA ALA A 100 -3.47 2.44 3.31
C ALA A 100 -4.96 2.33 2.92
N MET A 101 -5.27 1.86 1.71
CA MET A 101 -6.66 1.55 1.29
C MET A 101 -7.33 0.53 2.21
N ALA A 102 -6.63 -0.55 2.57
CA ALA A 102 -7.15 -1.57 3.50
C ALA A 102 -7.44 -1.00 4.90
N GLY A 103 -6.63 -0.03 5.36
CA GLY A 103 -6.91 0.73 6.58
C GLY A 103 -8.19 1.56 6.47
N ILE A 104 -8.37 2.28 5.35
CA ILE A 104 -9.58 3.07 5.08
C ILE A 104 -10.82 2.18 5.02
N PHE A 105 -10.74 1.05 4.30
CA PHE A 105 -11.85 0.11 4.14
C PHE A 105 -12.31 -0.44 5.49
N ARG A 106 -11.38 -0.95 6.30
CA ARG A 106 -11.67 -1.45 7.67
C ARG A 106 -12.35 -0.39 8.53
N LYS A 107 -11.85 0.85 8.51
CA LYS A 107 -12.40 1.94 9.31
C LYS A 107 -13.85 2.30 8.91
N ARG A 108 -14.20 2.13 7.64
CA ARG A 108 -15.50 2.55 7.10
C ARG A 108 -16.56 1.47 7.09
N THR A 109 -16.14 0.23 6.87
CA THR A 109 -17.05 -0.92 6.69
C THR A 109 -17.05 -1.84 7.90
N GLU A 110 -16.10 -1.67 8.82
CA GLU A 110 -15.85 -2.59 9.94
C GLU A 110 -15.51 -4.02 9.51
N GLN A 111 -15.25 -4.24 8.22
CA GLN A 111 -14.91 -5.54 7.65
C GLN A 111 -13.40 -5.71 7.49
N SER A 112 -12.92 -6.93 7.74
CA SER A 112 -11.53 -7.31 7.47
C SER A 112 -11.27 -7.49 5.96
N VAL A 113 -10.02 -7.29 5.55
CA VAL A 113 -9.57 -7.50 4.16
C VAL A 113 -8.78 -8.79 4.10
N ASN A 114 -9.28 -9.78 3.34
CA ASN A 114 -8.58 -11.05 3.14
C ASN A 114 -7.46 -10.94 2.07
N PRO A 115 -6.58 -11.95 1.91
CA PRO A 115 -5.48 -11.89 0.94
C PRO A 115 -5.91 -11.63 -0.51
N ASN A 116 -7.02 -12.24 -0.96
CA ASN A 116 -7.53 -12.05 -2.32
C ASN A 116 -8.04 -10.61 -2.54
N GLN A 117 -8.76 -10.07 -1.57
CA GLN A 117 -9.20 -8.67 -1.58
C GLN A 117 -8.00 -7.70 -1.49
N PHE A 118 -6.96 -8.05 -0.74
CA PHE A 118 -5.74 -7.25 -0.68
C PHE A 118 -5.07 -7.20 -2.06
N GLY A 119 -4.98 -8.32 -2.79
CA GLY A 119 -4.52 -8.33 -4.19
C GLY A 119 -5.34 -7.42 -5.09
N CYS A 120 -6.67 -7.36 -4.90
CA CYS A 120 -7.53 -6.43 -5.62
C CYS A 120 -7.21 -4.95 -5.30
N LEU A 121 -6.87 -4.62 -4.04
CA LEU A 121 -6.44 -3.26 -3.67
C LEU A 121 -5.09 -2.88 -4.30
N VAL A 122 -4.16 -3.83 -4.42
CA VAL A 122 -2.88 -3.61 -5.14
C VAL A 122 -3.19 -3.26 -6.60
N GLY A 123 -4.01 -4.06 -7.27
CA GLY A 123 -4.38 -3.79 -8.65
C GLY A 123 -5.18 -2.49 -8.86
N LEU A 124 -5.89 -2.00 -7.83
CA LEU A 124 -6.51 -0.66 -7.87
C LEU A 124 -5.46 0.46 -7.81
N ALA A 125 -4.46 0.32 -6.94
CA ALA A 125 -3.36 1.27 -6.86
C ALA A 125 -2.52 1.31 -8.15
N GLU A 126 -2.41 0.18 -8.85
CA GLU A 126 -1.76 0.11 -10.18
C GLU A 126 -2.60 0.78 -11.27
N ALA A 127 -3.92 0.58 -11.26
CA ALA A 127 -4.81 1.09 -12.31
C ALA A 127 -5.09 2.60 -12.23
N TRP A 128 -5.09 3.16 -11.02
CA TRP A 128 -5.43 4.58 -10.82
C TRP A 128 -4.22 5.52 -10.95
N PRO A 129 -4.46 6.81 -11.28
CA PRO A 129 -3.39 7.79 -11.45
C PRO A 129 -2.57 7.96 -10.17
N ASP A 130 -1.25 8.12 -10.35
CA ASP A 130 -0.32 8.32 -9.24
C ASP A 130 -0.77 9.47 -8.34
N ARG A 131 -0.64 9.30 -7.03
CA ARG A 131 -0.94 10.29 -5.97
C ARG A 131 -2.42 10.54 -5.70
N HIS A 132 -3.33 10.01 -6.51
CA HIS A 132 -4.77 10.18 -6.34
C HIS A 132 -5.49 8.91 -5.91
N GLU A 133 -4.80 7.77 -5.85
CA GLU A 133 -5.39 6.47 -5.58
C GLU A 133 -6.13 6.45 -4.23
N LEU A 134 -5.53 7.05 -3.20
CA LEU A 134 -6.17 7.13 -1.88
C LEU A 134 -7.36 8.10 -1.85
N GLU A 135 -7.36 9.14 -2.67
CA GLU A 135 -8.47 10.10 -2.75
C GLU A 135 -9.66 9.48 -3.47
N ILE A 136 -9.41 8.83 -4.61
CA ILE A 136 -10.41 8.04 -5.35
C ILE A 136 -10.99 6.98 -4.41
N PHE A 137 -10.15 6.21 -3.72
CA PHE A 137 -10.61 5.16 -2.81
C PHE A 137 -11.46 5.73 -1.67
N LYS A 138 -11.03 6.84 -1.05
CA LYS A 138 -11.80 7.54 0.00
C LYS A 138 -13.11 8.11 -0.52
N TYR A 139 -13.19 8.52 -1.77
CA TYR A 139 -14.47 9.00 -2.30
C TYR A 139 -15.39 7.81 -2.60
N VAL A 140 -14.94 6.86 -3.42
CA VAL A 140 -15.79 5.76 -3.88
C VAL A 140 -16.30 4.85 -2.76
N THR A 141 -15.59 4.79 -1.63
CA THR A 141 -16.03 4.04 -0.44
C THR A 141 -16.84 4.88 0.56
N SER A 142 -17.17 6.14 0.25
CA SER A 142 -18.06 6.96 1.08
C SER A 142 -19.52 6.61 0.74
N PRO A 143 -20.51 6.94 1.58
CA PRO A 143 -21.91 6.70 1.24
C PRO A 143 -22.31 7.34 -0.11
N GLU A 144 -22.01 8.63 -0.27
CA GLU A 144 -22.28 9.39 -1.49
C GLU A 144 -21.54 8.81 -2.71
N GLY A 145 -20.21 8.59 -2.58
CA GLY A 145 -19.42 8.09 -3.70
C GLY A 145 -19.76 6.66 -4.10
N TRP A 146 -20.24 5.85 -3.15
CA TRP A 146 -20.70 4.50 -3.44
C TRP A 146 -22.01 4.49 -4.24
N GLU A 147 -22.95 5.39 -3.94
CA GLU A 147 -24.19 5.53 -4.72
C GLU A 147 -23.90 5.94 -6.17
N TRP A 148 -23.01 6.92 -6.36
CA TRP A 148 -22.53 7.32 -7.69
C TRP A 148 -21.84 6.16 -8.43
N PHE A 149 -20.97 5.44 -7.74
CA PHE A 149 -20.32 4.26 -8.30
C PHE A 149 -21.32 3.18 -8.73
N MET A 150 -22.32 2.86 -7.89
CA MET A 150 -23.33 1.85 -8.20
C MET A 150 -24.21 2.26 -9.38
N THR A 151 -24.47 3.56 -9.54
CA THR A 151 -25.19 4.09 -10.70
C THR A 151 -24.38 3.91 -11.98
N GLY A 152 -23.10 4.33 -11.97
CA GLY A 152 -22.19 4.13 -13.10
C GLY A 152 -21.96 2.65 -13.42
N LEU A 153 -21.87 1.79 -12.40
CA LEU A 153 -21.73 0.35 -12.54
C LEU A 153 -22.95 -0.26 -13.26
N GLY A 154 -24.16 0.22 -12.95
CA GLY A 154 -25.37 -0.23 -13.62
C GLY A 154 -25.35 0.08 -15.12
N LEU A 155 -24.85 1.26 -15.50
CA LEU A 155 -24.67 1.65 -16.90
C LEU A 155 -23.61 0.79 -17.59
N GLU A 156 -22.45 0.60 -16.96
CA GLU A 156 -21.36 -0.21 -17.53
C GLU A 156 -21.79 -1.67 -17.74
N ILE A 157 -22.52 -2.26 -16.78
CA ILE A 157 -23.08 -3.62 -16.93
C ILE A 157 -24.08 -3.69 -18.08
N ALA A 158 -24.93 -2.67 -18.27
CA ALA A 158 -25.88 -2.64 -19.38
C ALA A 158 -25.17 -2.57 -20.75
N VAL A 159 -24.06 -1.83 -20.83
CA VAL A 159 -23.20 -1.81 -22.02
C VAL A 159 -22.54 -3.17 -22.25
N GLU A 160 -21.96 -3.79 -21.21
CA GLU A 160 -21.38 -5.13 -21.34
C GLU A 160 -22.42 -6.18 -21.82
N GLN A 161 -23.67 -6.07 -21.34
CA GLN A 161 -24.76 -6.95 -21.77
C GLN A 161 -25.17 -6.72 -23.22
N SER A 162 -25.21 -5.47 -23.70
CA SER A 162 -25.51 -5.18 -25.11
C SER A 162 -24.40 -5.65 -26.05
N GLU A 163 -23.16 -5.74 -25.55
CA GLU A 163 -22.02 -6.37 -26.23
C GLU A 163 -22.05 -7.92 -26.15
N GLY A 164 -23.08 -8.52 -25.55
CA GLY A 164 -23.24 -9.97 -25.45
C GLY A 164 -22.46 -10.63 -24.31
N LYS A 165 -21.86 -9.87 -23.38
CA LYS A 165 -21.21 -10.44 -22.19
C LYS A 165 -22.27 -10.92 -21.20
N HIS A 166 -22.10 -12.12 -20.66
CA HIS A 166 -22.99 -12.68 -19.62
C HIS A 166 -22.67 -12.09 -18.25
N THR A 167 -23.01 -10.81 -18.04
CA THR A 167 -22.87 -10.13 -16.76
C THR A 167 -24.23 -9.95 -16.11
N ARG A 168 -24.28 -10.03 -14.77
CA ARG A 168 -25.51 -9.87 -14.00
C ARG A 168 -25.48 -8.53 -13.28
N LYS A 169 -26.66 -7.90 -13.16
CA LYS A 169 -26.82 -6.70 -12.33
C LYS A 169 -26.46 -7.05 -10.89
N MET A 170 -25.55 -6.29 -10.31
CA MET A 170 -25.11 -6.48 -8.93
C MET A 170 -25.69 -5.39 -8.04
N PHE A 171 -26.14 -5.77 -6.85
CA PHE A 171 -26.62 -4.85 -5.83
C PHE A 171 -25.83 -5.08 -4.56
N PHE A 172 -25.08 -4.08 -4.14
CA PHE A 172 -24.24 -4.13 -2.95
C PHE A 172 -24.60 -2.96 -2.05
N LYS A 173 -25.06 -3.27 -0.84
CA LYS A 173 -25.33 -2.26 0.19
C LYS A 173 -24.05 -1.56 0.68
N HIS A 174 -22.92 -2.25 0.60
CA HIS A 174 -21.62 -1.77 1.09
C HIS A 174 -20.55 -1.90 0.01
N PRO A 175 -19.47 -1.11 0.09
CA PRO A 175 -18.35 -1.20 -0.83
C PRO A 175 -17.81 -2.64 -0.97
N HIS A 176 -17.73 -3.14 -2.20
CA HIS A 176 -17.24 -4.48 -2.52
C HIS A 176 -15.93 -4.40 -3.30
N ILE A 177 -14.81 -4.73 -2.66
CA ILE A 177 -13.45 -4.55 -3.21
C ILE A 177 -13.25 -5.23 -4.59
N PRO A 178 -13.64 -6.50 -4.80
CA PRO A 178 -13.49 -7.13 -6.12
C PRO A 178 -14.27 -6.40 -7.21
N THR A 179 -15.46 -5.88 -6.91
CA THR A 179 -16.26 -5.09 -7.86
C THR A 179 -15.58 -3.77 -8.17
N LEU A 180 -15.06 -3.07 -7.16
CA LEU A 180 -14.26 -1.85 -7.38
C LEU A 180 -13.07 -2.12 -8.29
N ARG A 181 -12.34 -3.23 -8.08
CA ARG A 181 -11.19 -3.59 -8.93
C ARG A 181 -11.58 -3.90 -10.37
N ARG A 182 -12.68 -4.63 -10.58
CA ARG A 182 -13.18 -4.97 -11.92
C ARG A 182 -13.61 -3.72 -12.68
N TYR A 183 -14.27 -2.78 -12.00
CA TYR A 183 -14.80 -1.56 -12.59
C TYR A 183 -14.01 -0.33 -12.10
N ALA A 184 -12.68 -0.43 -12.08
CA ALA A 184 -11.81 0.62 -11.57
C ALA A 184 -11.98 1.95 -12.32
N LYS A 185 -12.28 1.88 -13.63
CA LYS A 185 -12.59 3.03 -14.47
C LYS A 185 -13.86 3.75 -13.98
N VAL A 186 -14.93 3.02 -13.70
CA VAL A 186 -16.19 3.59 -13.18
C VAL A 186 -15.97 4.30 -11.84
N ALA A 187 -15.17 3.70 -10.94
CA ALA A 187 -14.80 4.31 -9.66
C ALA A 187 -14.02 5.63 -9.83
N PHE A 188 -13.08 5.66 -10.78
CA PHE A 188 -12.35 6.87 -11.12
C PHE A 188 -13.27 7.95 -11.71
N GLU A 189 -14.16 7.57 -12.62
CA GLU A 189 -15.14 8.47 -13.24
C GLU A 189 -16.07 9.11 -12.22
N ALA A 190 -16.58 8.32 -11.25
CA ALA A 190 -17.41 8.84 -10.16
C ALA A 190 -16.67 9.92 -9.35
N TRP A 191 -15.41 9.66 -8.97
CA TRP A 191 -14.57 10.64 -8.28
C TRP A 191 -14.30 11.88 -9.14
N ARG A 192 -14.06 11.69 -10.43
CA ARG A 192 -13.85 12.77 -11.38
C ARG A 192 -15.07 13.68 -11.50
N MET A 193 -16.27 13.11 -11.65
CA MET A 193 -17.52 13.87 -11.70
C MET A 193 -17.72 14.71 -10.44
N HIS A 194 -17.43 14.14 -9.27
CA HIS A 194 -17.47 14.87 -8.00
C HIS A 194 -16.49 16.05 -7.93
N LEU A 195 -15.29 15.92 -8.49
CA LEU A 195 -14.35 17.04 -8.57
C LEU A 195 -14.80 18.13 -9.53
N MET A 196 -15.41 17.76 -10.66
CA MET A 196 -15.95 18.70 -11.63
C MET A 196 -17.10 19.52 -11.04
N GLU A 197 -18.02 18.86 -10.34
CA GLU A 197 -19.12 19.53 -9.62
C GLU A 197 -18.60 20.55 -8.59
N LYS A 198 -17.46 20.25 -7.96
CA LYS A 198 -16.79 21.14 -7.01
C LYS A 198 -15.87 22.19 -7.65
N GLY A 199 -15.75 22.22 -8.97
CA GLY A 199 -14.87 23.16 -9.69
C GLY A 199 -13.37 22.95 -9.44
N LYS A 200 -12.94 21.74 -9.06
CA LYS A 200 -11.55 21.44 -8.63
C LYS A 200 -10.80 20.49 -9.58
N TRP A 201 -10.95 20.63 -10.90
CA TRP A 201 -10.46 19.62 -11.84
C TRP A 201 -8.94 19.69 -12.12
N PRO A 202 -8.16 18.62 -11.83
CA PRO A 202 -6.83 18.42 -12.43
C PRO A 202 -6.94 17.59 -13.71
N ALA A 203 -6.34 18.04 -14.82
CA ALA A 203 -6.30 17.28 -16.07
C ALA A 203 -5.40 16.04 -15.93
N MET A 204 -5.97 14.84 -15.73
CA MET A 204 -5.19 13.59 -15.64
C MET A 204 -5.92 12.36 -16.25
N PRO A 205 -5.25 11.60 -17.14
CA PRO A 205 -5.76 10.33 -17.65
C PRO A 205 -5.49 9.15 -16.69
N LEU A 206 -6.21 8.03 -16.88
CA LEU A 206 -5.89 6.74 -16.26
C LEU A 206 -4.52 6.22 -16.73
N LYS A 207 -3.87 5.38 -15.93
CA LYS A 207 -2.71 4.61 -16.37
C LYS A 207 -3.20 3.55 -17.37
N GLN A 208 -2.54 3.46 -18.52
CA GLN A 208 -2.81 2.44 -19.54
C GLN A 208 -2.28 1.07 -19.08
#